data_AF-A0A7Y2B9I5-F1
#
_entry.id   AF-A0A7Y2B9I5-F1
#
_cell.length_a   1.000
_cell.length_b   1.000
_cell.length_c   1.000
_cell.angle_alpha   90.00
_cell.angle_beta   90.00
_cell.angle_gamma   90.00
#
_symmetry.space_group_name_H-M   'P 1'
#
loop_
_entity.id
_entity.type
_entity.pdbx_description
1 polymer ?
#
loop_
_entity_poly.entity_id
_entity_poly.type
_entity_poly.pdbx_seq_one_letter_code
_entity_poly.pdbx_strand_id
1 'polypeptide(L)' 'MTEQKTHKRSNRFTGESIMLTREEAKKHDAILYYEYMAAEEDKKLGWGGSKLWDKVRANLNWFRENNADAYMVLLD' A
#
# COMPACT_ATOMS: atom_id res chain seq x y z
N MET A 1 0.62 23.86 -6.38
CA MET A 1 0.77 23.06 -7.62
C MET A 1 0.53 21.61 -7.25
N THR A 2 -0.39 20.92 -7.91
CA THR A 2 -0.61 19.48 -7.69
C THR A 2 0.59 18.71 -8.25
N GLU A 3 1.14 17.77 -7.48
CA GLU A 3 2.24 16.92 -7.95
C GLU A 3 1.77 16.09 -9.17
N GLN A 4 2.60 15.97 -10.19
CA GLN A 4 2.25 15.22 -11.40
C GLN A 4 2.28 13.71 -11.14
N LYS A 5 1.25 13.00 -11.64
CA LYS A 5 1.15 11.54 -11.55
C LYS A 5 1.98 10.88 -12.66
N THR A 6 3.23 10.54 -12.34
CA THR A 6 4.21 9.98 -13.29
C THR A 6 4.68 8.56 -12.95
N HIS A 7 4.20 7.96 -11.86
CA HIS A 7 4.66 6.66 -11.37
C HIS A 7 3.57 5.60 -11.58
N LYS A 8 3.76 4.71 -12.56
CA LYS A 8 2.82 3.61 -12.79
C LYS A 8 2.95 2.55 -11.69
N ARG A 9 1.82 2.09 -11.14
CA ARG A 9 1.73 0.88 -10.33
C ARG A 9 0.61 -0.01 -10.84
N SER A 10 0.75 -1.31 -10.62
CA SER A 10 -0.21 -2.32 -11.06
C SER A 10 -0.62 -3.20 -9.88
N ASN A 11 -1.89 -3.56 -9.86
CA ASN A 11 -2.44 -4.54 -8.92
C ASN A 11 -1.76 -5.90 -9.18
N ARG A 12 -1.26 -6.53 -8.12
CA ARG A 12 -0.51 -7.80 -8.20
C ARG A 12 -1.38 -9.01 -8.57
N PHE A 13 -2.70 -8.88 -8.52
CA PHE A 13 -3.65 -9.96 -8.78
C PHE A 13 -4.42 -9.75 -10.08
N THR A 14 -4.89 -8.52 -10.36
CA THR A 14 -5.72 -8.24 -11.55
C THR A 14 -4.92 -7.72 -12.73
N GLY A 15 -3.74 -7.15 -12.49
CA GLY A 15 -2.91 -6.50 -13.52
C GLY A 15 -3.37 -5.08 -13.91
N GLU A 16 -4.51 -4.61 -13.39
CA GLU A 16 -4.97 -3.23 -13.56
C GLU A 16 -3.93 -2.24 -13.04
N SER A 17 -3.90 -1.03 -13.60
CA SER A 17 -2.84 -0.07 -13.29
C SER A 17 -3.34 1.36 -13.23
N ILE A 18 -2.69 2.16 -12.39
CA ILE A 18 -2.98 3.58 -12.22
C ILE A 18 -1.67 4.37 -12.13
N MET A 19 -1.71 5.63 -12.56
CA MET A 19 -0.59 6.57 -12.41
C MET A 19 -0.70 7.26 -11.05
N LEU A 20 0.41 7.29 -10.33
CA LEU A 20 0.53 7.85 -8.99
C LEU A 20 1.53 9.01 -8.97
N THR A 21 1.36 9.92 -8.01
CA THR A 21 2.40 10.87 -7.62
C THR A 21 3.57 10.12 -6.97
N ARG A 22 4.68 10.81 -6.72
CA ARG A 22 5.81 10.19 -6.02
C ARG A 22 5.43 9.78 -4.60
N GLU A 23 4.65 10.61 -3.90
CA GLU A 23 4.20 10.30 -2.53
C GLU A 23 3.28 9.09 -2.50
N GLU A 24 2.28 9.05 -3.38
CA GLU A 24 1.36 7.92 -3.51
C GLU A 24 2.11 6.63 -3.82
N ALA A 25 3.04 6.65 -4.79
CA ALA A 25 3.85 5.48 -5.11
C ALA A 25 4.68 4.98 -3.92
N LYS A 26 5.29 5.89 -3.14
CA LYS A 26 6.04 5.52 -1.93
C LYS A 26 5.15 4.86 -0.88
N LYS A 27 3.93 5.36 -0.68
CA LYS A 27 2.98 4.78 0.28
C LYS A 27 2.47 3.42 -0.18
N HIS A 28 2.18 3.28 -1.47
CA HIS A 28 1.82 2.00 -2.06
C HIS A 28 2.93 0.96 -1.86
N ASP A 29 4.17 1.32 -2.18
CA ASP A 29 5.32 0.41 -2.04
C ASP A 29 5.58 0.08 -0.56
N ALA A 30 5.35 1.03 0.35
CA ALA A 30 5.43 0.81 1.79
C ALA A 30 4.39 -0.19 2.31
N ILE A 31 3.18 -0.22 1.75
CA ILE A 31 2.16 -1.22 2.10
C ILE A 31 2.70 -2.63 1.85
N LEU A 32 3.20 -2.87 0.63
CA LEU A 32 3.71 -4.19 0.24
C LEU A 32 4.93 -4.59 1.06
N TYR A 33 5.83 -3.64 1.32
CA TYR A 33 7.02 -3.88 2.14
C TYR A 33 6.64 -4.25 3.59
N TYR A 34 5.76 -3.49 4.24
CA TYR A 34 5.36 -3.76 5.61
C TYR A 34 4.49 -5.01 5.73
N GLU A 35 3.64 -5.30 4.74
CA GLU A 35 2.88 -6.56 4.69
C GLU A 35 3.82 -7.76 4.67
N TYR A 36 4.84 -7.75 3.80
CA TYR A 36 5.83 -8.81 3.72
C TYR A 36 6.59 -8.99 5.05
N MET A 37 7.11 -7.90 5.61
CA MET A 37 7.86 -7.96 6.87
C MET A 37 6.98 -8.38 8.05
N ALA A 38 5.72 -7.94 8.10
CA ALA A 38 4.76 -8.35 9.12
C ALA A 38 4.48 -9.86 9.04
N ALA A 39 4.26 -10.38 7.83
CA ALA A 39 4.05 -11.81 7.61
C ALA A 39 5.27 -12.65 8.03
N GLU A 40 6.49 -12.16 7.81
CA GLU A 40 7.71 -12.82 8.28
C GLU A 40 7.83 -12.81 9.82
N GLU A 41 7.46 -11.72 10.49
CA GLU A 41 7.44 -11.64 11.95
C GLU A 41 6.34 -12.52 12.57
N ASP A 42 5.17 -12.59 11.95
CA ASP A 42 4.04 -13.41 12.39
C ASP A 42 4.38 -14.91 12.44
N LYS A 43 5.35 -15.39 11.64
CA LYS A 43 5.88 -16.77 11.74
C LYS A 43 6.44 -17.10 13.14
N LYS A 44 6.87 -16.09 13.88
CA LYS A 44 7.44 -16.21 15.24
C LYS A 44 6.45 -15.79 16.32
N LEU A 45 5.66 -14.75 16.06
CA LEU A 45 4.79 -14.10 17.05
C LEU A 45 3.36 -14.66 17.06
N GLY A 46 2.98 -15.43 16.04
CA GLY A 46 1.59 -15.79 15.76
C GLY A 46 0.94 -14.79 14.81
N TRP A 47 -0.17 -15.21 14.19
CA TRP A 47 -0.86 -14.41 13.18
C TRP A 47 -1.34 -13.06 13.74
N GLY A 48 -0.98 -11.96 13.07
CA GLY A 48 -1.32 -10.60 13.46
C GLY A 48 -0.47 -10.06 14.62
N GLY A 49 0.57 -10.79 15.06
CA GLY A 49 1.43 -10.40 16.17
C GLY A 49 2.38 -9.23 15.84
N SER A 50 2.72 -9.03 14.58
CA SER A 50 3.61 -7.94 14.15
C SER A 50 2.96 -6.55 14.30
N LYS A 51 3.71 -5.61 14.88
CA LYS A 51 3.33 -4.19 14.92
C LYS A 51 3.42 -3.50 13.56
N LEU A 52 4.06 -4.13 12.57
CA LEU A 52 4.16 -3.58 11.21
C LEU A 52 2.81 -3.55 10.49
N TRP A 53 1.84 -4.37 10.94
CA TRP A 53 0.45 -4.27 10.49
C TRP A 53 -0.18 -2.89 10.73
N ASP A 54 0.27 -2.14 11.75
CA ASP A 54 -0.18 -0.77 11.98
C ASP A 54 0.28 0.18 10.86
N LYS A 55 1.47 -0.06 10.30
CA LYS A 55 1.99 0.72 9.16
C LYS A 55 1.25 0.38 7.86
N VAL A 56 0.89 -0.88 7.66
CA VAL A 56 0.01 -1.30 6.55
C VAL A 56 -1.32 -0.56 6.64
N ARG A 57 -2.00 -0.67 7.79
CA ARG A 57 -3.30 -0.01 8.04
C ARG A 57 -3.24 1.51 7.88
N ALA A 58 -2.19 2.15 8.38
CA ALA A 58 -2.02 3.60 8.26
C ALA A 58 -1.93 4.07 6.80
N ASN A 59 -1.18 3.36 5.94
CA ASN A 59 -1.09 3.71 4.53
C ASN A 59 -2.38 3.38 3.76
N LEU A 60 -3.05 2.26 4.09
CA LEU A 60 -4.37 1.94 3.53
C LEU A 60 -5.41 3.02 3.85
N ASN A 61 -5.48 3.45 5.10
CA ASN A 61 -6.37 4.54 5.53
C ASN A 61 -6.06 5.84 4.80
N TRP A 62 -4.77 6.19 4.67
CA TRP A 62 -4.36 7.37 3.91
C TRP A 62 -4.88 7.33 2.47
N PHE A 63 -4.80 6.18 1.79
CA PHE A 63 -5.34 6.04 0.43
C PHE A 63 -6.86 6.18 0.39
N ARG A 64 -7.60 5.60 1.34
CA ARG A 64 -9.06 5.77 1.42
C ARG A 64 -9.47 7.24 1.52
N GLU A 65 -8.69 8.06 2.22
CA GLU A 65 -8.97 9.49 2.43
C GLU A 65 -8.47 10.39 1.30
N ASN A 66 -7.33 10.07 0.68
CA ASN A 66 -6.63 10.98 -0.23
C ASN A 66 -6.71 10.56 -1.70
N ASN A 67 -6.89 9.28 -2.00
CA ASN A 67 -6.98 8.76 -3.36
C ASN A 67 -7.72 7.41 -3.38
N ALA A 68 -9.05 7.49 -3.26
CA ALA A 68 -9.94 6.33 -3.24
C ALA A 68 -9.86 5.49 -4.54
N ASP A 69 -9.60 6.12 -5.69
CA ASP A 69 -9.43 5.40 -6.96
C ASP A 69 -8.22 4.46 -6.90
N ALA A 70 -7.09 4.95 -6.42
CA ALA A 70 -5.89 4.12 -6.25
C ALA A 70 -6.11 3.02 -5.19
N TYR A 71 -6.90 3.30 -4.14
CA TYR A 71 -7.31 2.28 -3.18
C TYR A 71 -8.07 1.14 -3.88
N MET A 72 -9.14 1.46 -4.63
CA MET A 72 -9.97 0.45 -5.30
C MET A 72 -9.23 -0.31 -6.41
N VAL A 73 -8.32 0.34 -7.14
CA VAL A 73 -7.61 -0.30 -8.25
C VAL A 73 -6.45 -1.16 -7.76
N LEU A 74 -5.68 -0.71 -6.76
CA LEU A 74 -4.42 -1.36 -6.38
C LEU A 74 -4.51 -2.19 -5.10
N LEU A 75 -5.42 -1.87 -4.17
CA LEU A 75 -5.32 -2.29 -2.77
C LEU A 75 -6.58 -3.00 -2.23
N ASP A 76 -7.69 -2.94 -2.95
CA ASP A 76 -8.90 -3.74 -2.71
C ASP A 76 -8.78 -5.13 -3.37
#